data_AF-A0A957CUC5-F1
#
_entry.id   AF-A0A957CUC5-F1
#
_cell.length_a   1.000
_cell.length_b   1.000
_cell.length_c   1.000
_cell.angle_alpha   90.00
_cell.angle_beta   90.00
_cell.angle_gamma   90.00
#
_symmetry.space_group_name_H-M   'P 1'
#
loop_
_entity.id
_entity.type
_entity.pdbx_description
1 polymer ?
#
loop_
_entity_poly.entity_id
_entity_poly.type
_entity_poly.pdbx_seq_one_letter_code
_entity_poly.pdbx_strand_id
1 'polypeptide(L)'
;MMNMIYSNFRRMKTAVILSCLLSILVLVAACNTGQKPFKDYGYKPPADQYDGTLFKLSQNYPTTPPDSNDLPIFFATDYQNDWRMYMMQVRDYCFEGNTEVDWRVENNNVRNWYHMPWQDYGPAGREGIHGLTKEAPLSAYQLSAEQPYGDAVAYAVGFYNDFGGYTIGQVWKDHENPDPGVTSTAGFPNGTVVCKTLFVDMPPALVAEQVPFLVNPIEWQAYTTNGFSSTDRSVKEVTLIQMDIMIRDVRSPYGWIFGTFQYNGALNNANPWYNLVP
;
A
#
# COMPACT_ATOMS: atom_id res chain seq x y z
N MET A 1 26.03 19.38 95.24
CA MET A 1 25.21 18.26 95.76
C MET A 1 23.99 18.19 94.85
N MET A 2 23.87 17.37 93.81
CA MET A 2 24.48 16.11 93.41
C MET A 2 24.34 16.02 91.88
N ASN A 3 25.46 15.77 91.18
CA ASN A 3 25.67 14.86 90.02
C ASN A 3 24.49 14.59 89.07
N MET A 4 24.60 14.53 87.74
CA MET A 4 25.69 14.16 86.83
C MET A 4 25.14 14.44 85.39
N ILE A 5 25.85 15.07 84.45
CA ILE A 5 26.81 14.44 83.51
C ILE A 5 26.09 13.48 82.52
N TYR A 6 26.19 13.50 81.19
CA TYR A 6 27.19 14.00 80.22
C TYR A 6 26.55 13.83 78.81
N SER A 7 26.78 14.74 77.85
CA SER A 7 27.72 14.59 76.71
C SER A 7 27.20 13.68 75.57
N ASN A 8 27.44 13.85 74.27
CA ASN A 8 28.47 14.52 73.48
C ASN A 8 27.91 14.63 72.02
N PHE A 9 28.04 15.75 71.30
CA PHE A 9 29.22 16.20 70.53
C PHE A 9 29.44 15.49 69.17
N ARG A 10 29.07 16.15 68.07
CA ARG A 10 29.85 16.37 66.82
C ARG A 10 28.94 17.06 65.78
N ARG A 11 29.13 18.35 65.42
CA ARG A 11 30.06 18.90 64.40
C ARG A 11 29.98 18.12 63.08
N MET A 12 29.83 18.68 61.87
CA MET A 12 30.06 20.03 61.36
C MET A 12 29.64 20.04 59.87
N LYS A 13 29.12 21.20 59.41
CA LYS A 13 29.38 21.86 58.11
C LYS A 13 28.74 21.34 56.80
N THR A 14 28.47 22.36 55.97
CA THR A 14 28.40 22.40 54.48
C THR A 14 27.04 21.93 53.93
N ALA A 15 26.11 22.80 53.52
CA ALA A 15 26.09 23.84 52.48
C ALA A 15 25.11 23.40 51.36
N VAL A 16 24.59 24.40 50.64
CA VAL A 16 24.09 24.34 49.25
C VAL A 16 22.56 24.31 49.03
N ILE A 17 22.05 25.52 48.76
CA ILE A 17 21.23 25.95 47.59
C ILE A 17 19.83 25.32 47.38
N LEU A 18 18.83 26.19 47.56
CA LEU A 18 17.71 26.52 46.67
C LEU A 18 17.30 25.48 45.59
N SER A 19 16.05 25.01 45.63
CA SER A 19 15.36 24.56 44.42
C SER A 19 13.84 24.70 44.57
N CYS A 20 13.31 25.80 44.03
CA CYS A 20 11.92 25.91 43.62
C CYS A 20 11.66 24.85 42.54
N LEU A 21 10.92 23.79 42.87
CA LEU A 21 10.34 22.90 41.86
C LEU A 21 8.96 23.42 41.50
N LEU A 22 8.94 24.40 40.60
CA LEU A 22 7.77 24.73 39.79
C LEU A 22 7.63 23.58 38.78
N SER A 23 6.72 22.65 39.06
CA SER A 23 6.35 21.59 38.11
C SER A 23 5.55 22.22 36.96
N ILE A 24 6.26 22.68 35.93
CA ILE A 24 5.67 23.00 34.63
C ILE A 24 5.31 21.67 33.98
N LEU A 25 4.05 21.26 34.12
CA LEU A 25 3.47 20.27 33.23
C LEU A 25 3.37 20.92 31.86
N VAL A 26 4.37 20.68 31.00
CA VAL A 26 4.21 20.94 29.57
C VAL A 26 3.29 19.84 29.06
N LEU A 27 1.97 20.11 29.04
CA LEU A 27 1.10 19.41 28.10
C LEU A 27 1.59 19.81 26.71
N VAL A 28 2.40 18.96 26.11
CA VAL A 28 2.51 18.93 24.65
C VAL A 28 1.16 18.43 24.19
N ALA A 29 0.20 19.35 24.00
CA ALA A 29 -0.93 19.09 23.13
C ALA A 29 -0.31 18.82 21.77
N ALA A 30 -0.19 17.54 21.40
CA ALA A 30 0.00 17.16 20.02
C ALA A 30 -1.10 17.91 19.26
N CYS A 31 -0.71 18.86 18.41
CA CYS A 31 -1.61 19.48 17.48
C CYS A 31 -1.97 18.38 16.48
N ASN A 32 -2.93 17.54 16.87
CA ASN A 32 -3.57 16.63 15.96
C ASN A 32 -4.39 17.56 15.08
N THR A 33 -3.82 17.96 13.94
CA THR A 33 -4.54 18.73 12.94
C THR A 33 -5.73 17.87 12.56
N GLY A 34 -6.92 18.22 13.07
CA GLY A 34 -8.17 17.48 12.94
C GLY A 34 -8.72 17.48 11.52
N GLN A 35 -7.86 17.14 10.55
CA GLN A 35 -8.22 16.96 9.16
C GLN A 35 -9.11 15.72 9.04
N LYS A 36 -10.09 15.79 8.15
CA LYS A 36 -10.93 14.65 7.85
C LYS A 36 -10.10 13.60 7.11
N PRO A 37 -10.15 12.32 7.49
CA PRO A 37 -9.53 11.26 6.71
C PRO A 37 -10.05 11.29 5.27
N PHE A 38 -9.20 10.90 4.31
CA PHE A 38 -9.64 10.64 2.95
C PHE A 38 -10.68 9.53 2.94
N LYS A 39 -11.61 9.62 1.99
CA LYS A 39 -12.62 8.57 1.80
C LYS A 39 -11.96 7.27 1.36
N ASP A 40 -12.45 6.17 1.90
CA ASP A 40 -11.93 4.86 1.55
C ASP A 40 -12.25 4.50 0.08
N TYR A 41 -13.49 4.76 -0.34
CA TYR A 41 -14.00 4.43 -1.66
C TYR A 41 -15.07 5.44 -2.12
N GLY A 42 -15.32 5.46 -3.43
CA GLY A 42 -16.37 6.27 -4.05
C GLY A 42 -17.69 5.54 -4.18
N TYR A 43 -17.64 4.21 -4.33
CA TYR A 43 -18.80 3.40 -4.70
C TYR A 43 -19.01 2.25 -3.72
N LYS A 44 -19.97 2.42 -2.81
CA LYS A 44 -20.39 1.35 -1.90
C LYS A 44 -21.34 0.37 -2.63
N PRO A 45 -21.12 -0.95 -2.57
CA PRO A 45 -22.07 -1.91 -3.09
C PRO A 45 -23.39 -1.89 -2.28
N PRO A 46 -24.54 -2.17 -2.92
CA PRO A 46 -25.80 -2.43 -2.22
C PRO A 46 -25.66 -3.64 -1.26
N ALA A 47 -26.31 -3.57 -0.10
CA ALA A 47 -26.20 -4.58 0.94
C ALA A 47 -26.79 -5.95 0.55
N ASP A 48 -27.70 -5.98 -0.43
CA ASP A 48 -28.26 -7.20 -1.01
C ASP A 48 -27.34 -7.87 -2.04
N GLN A 49 -26.31 -7.15 -2.52
CA GLN A 49 -25.27 -7.69 -3.40
C GLN A 49 -23.99 -8.06 -2.64
N TYR A 50 -23.65 -7.32 -1.58
CA TYR A 50 -22.47 -7.59 -0.76
C TYR A 50 -22.63 -7.01 0.65
N ASP A 51 -22.50 -7.87 1.67
CA ASP A 51 -22.57 -7.53 3.10
C ASP A 51 -21.26 -7.78 3.86
N GLY A 52 -20.20 -8.18 3.13
CA GLY A 52 -18.88 -8.46 3.69
C GLY A 52 -18.06 -7.21 4.04
N THR A 53 -16.80 -7.44 4.37
CA THR A 53 -15.84 -6.36 4.72
C THR A 53 -15.62 -5.43 3.55
N LEU A 54 -15.73 -4.13 3.81
CA LEU A 54 -15.46 -3.09 2.82
C LEU A 54 -14.00 -2.63 2.87
N PHE A 55 -13.53 -2.10 1.76
CA PHE A 55 -12.20 -1.52 1.63
C PHE A 55 -11.97 -0.41 2.64
N LYS A 56 -10.75 -0.39 3.19
CA LYS A 56 -10.24 0.66 4.06
C LYS A 56 -8.94 1.21 3.49
N LEU A 57 -8.88 2.51 3.29
CA LEU A 57 -7.69 3.17 2.78
C LEU A 57 -6.62 3.20 3.87
N SER A 58 -5.56 2.41 3.70
CA SER A 58 -4.32 2.62 4.46
C SER A 58 -3.70 3.98 4.12
N GLN A 59 -3.91 4.95 5.00
CA GLN A 59 -3.60 6.37 4.81
C GLN A 59 -2.85 6.99 6.01
N ASN A 60 -2.33 6.16 6.93
CA ASN A 60 -1.54 6.62 8.07
C ASN A 60 -0.08 6.86 7.66
N TYR A 61 0.14 7.75 6.69
CA TYR A 61 1.44 7.96 6.05
C TYR A 61 2.56 8.30 7.06
N PRO A 62 3.80 7.79 6.87
CA PRO A 62 4.93 8.14 7.72
C PRO A 62 5.21 9.64 7.72
N THR A 63 5.44 10.21 8.90
CA THR A 63 5.80 11.64 9.07
C THR A 63 7.31 11.87 9.14
N THR A 64 8.09 10.81 9.32
CA THR A 64 9.55 10.84 9.39
C THR A 64 10.10 10.22 8.11
N PRO A 65 11.12 10.81 7.47
CA PRO A 65 11.71 10.22 6.28
C PRO A 65 12.30 8.84 6.60
N PRO A 66 12.18 7.88 5.67
CA PRO A 66 12.82 6.57 5.83
C PRO A 66 14.35 6.72 5.89
N ASP A 67 15.02 5.83 6.62
CA ASP A 67 16.48 5.79 6.66
C ASP A 67 17.01 5.35 5.29
N SER A 68 17.86 6.17 4.66
CA SER A 68 18.46 5.85 3.37
C SER A 68 19.38 4.62 3.41
N ASN A 69 19.77 4.14 4.60
CA ASN A 69 20.54 2.92 4.78
C ASN A 69 19.67 1.67 4.92
N ASP A 70 18.35 1.82 5.13
CA ASP A 70 17.40 0.71 5.30
C ASP A 70 16.66 0.39 3.99
N LEU A 71 17.44 0.20 2.92
CA LEU A 71 16.87 -0.14 1.61
C LEU A 71 16.29 -1.55 1.61
N PRO A 72 15.25 -1.83 0.79
CA PRO A 72 14.75 -3.18 0.61
C PRO A 72 15.88 -4.17 0.26
N ILE A 73 15.86 -5.35 0.88
CA ILE A 73 16.97 -6.33 0.79
C ILE A 73 17.38 -6.69 -0.65
N PHE A 74 16.43 -6.66 -1.59
CA PHE A 74 16.67 -6.94 -3.00
C PHE A 74 17.58 -5.91 -3.69
N PHE A 75 17.83 -4.74 -3.07
CA PHE A 75 18.82 -3.77 -3.55
C PHE A 75 20.25 -4.33 -3.54
N ALA A 76 20.52 -5.39 -2.76
CA ALA A 76 21.81 -6.09 -2.81
C ALA A 76 22.03 -6.83 -4.15
N THR A 77 20.96 -7.16 -4.87
CA THR A 77 21.02 -7.79 -6.19
C THR A 77 21.21 -6.71 -7.26
N ASP A 78 22.19 -6.93 -8.14
CA ASP A 78 22.39 -6.09 -9.32
C ASP A 78 21.42 -6.52 -10.42
N TYR A 79 20.40 -5.69 -10.63
CA TYR A 79 19.36 -5.95 -11.63
C TYR A 79 19.89 -5.98 -13.07
N GLN A 80 21.06 -5.40 -13.37
CA GLN A 80 21.65 -5.48 -14.72
C GLN A 80 22.29 -6.84 -14.97
N ASN A 81 22.82 -7.46 -13.92
CA ASN A 81 23.48 -8.75 -14.00
C ASN A 81 22.50 -9.93 -13.83
N ASP A 82 21.53 -9.81 -12.91
CA ASP A 82 20.51 -10.84 -12.66
C ASP A 82 19.12 -10.22 -12.47
N TRP A 83 18.57 -9.70 -13.57
CA TRP A 83 17.26 -9.07 -13.59
C TRP A 83 16.14 -10.00 -13.12
N ARG A 84 16.27 -11.32 -13.40
CA ARG A 84 15.23 -12.29 -13.07
C ARG A 84 15.20 -12.55 -11.57
N MET A 85 16.35 -12.77 -10.94
CA MET A 85 16.43 -12.86 -9.47
C MET A 85 15.93 -11.58 -8.82
N TYR A 86 16.36 -10.42 -9.32
CA TYR A 86 15.90 -9.13 -8.82
C TYR A 86 14.37 -9.01 -8.86
N MET A 87 13.74 -9.30 -10.01
CA MET A 87 12.28 -9.26 -10.12
C MET A 87 11.60 -10.22 -9.14
N MET A 88 12.07 -11.46 -9.03
CA MET A 88 11.49 -12.42 -8.10
C MET A 88 11.60 -11.95 -6.64
N GLN A 89 12.71 -11.33 -6.25
CA GLN A 89 12.86 -10.75 -4.91
C GLN A 89 11.96 -9.52 -4.69
N VAL A 90 11.74 -8.68 -5.71
CA VAL A 90 10.76 -7.58 -5.63
C VAL A 90 9.34 -8.14 -5.45
N ARG A 91 8.96 -9.18 -6.19
CA ARG A 91 7.66 -9.84 -6.02
C ARG A 91 7.47 -10.35 -4.60
N ASP A 92 8.48 -11.06 -4.08
CA ASP A 92 8.42 -11.62 -2.74
C ASP A 92 8.35 -10.49 -1.68
N TYR A 93 9.05 -9.37 -1.89
CA TYR A 93 8.91 -8.16 -1.08
C TYR A 93 7.48 -7.58 -1.09
N CYS A 94 6.83 -7.54 -2.26
CA CYS A 94 5.43 -7.12 -2.39
C CYS A 94 4.46 -8.09 -1.68
N PHE A 95 4.78 -9.39 -1.65
CA PHE A 95 3.89 -10.42 -1.12
C PHE A 95 3.96 -10.57 0.38
N GLU A 96 5.12 -10.32 0.98
CA GLU A 96 5.38 -10.56 2.39
C GLU A 96 4.35 -9.87 3.31
N GLY A 97 3.51 -10.69 3.96
CA GLY A 97 2.42 -10.25 4.82
C GLY A 97 1.16 -9.78 4.08
N ASN A 98 1.24 -9.43 2.79
CA ASN A 98 0.11 -8.97 1.99
C ASN A 98 -0.77 -10.11 1.50
N THR A 99 -0.16 -11.25 1.10
CA THR A 99 -0.94 -12.38 0.59
C THR A 99 -1.76 -13.08 1.68
N GLU A 100 -1.31 -12.98 2.94
CA GLU A 100 -1.95 -13.56 4.12
C GLU A 100 -3.16 -12.74 4.61
N VAL A 101 -3.23 -11.47 4.22
CA VAL A 101 -4.33 -10.55 4.56
C VAL A 101 -5.18 -10.19 3.35
N ASP A 102 -5.09 -10.96 2.26
CA ASP A 102 -5.81 -10.73 1.01
C ASP A 102 -5.66 -9.30 0.49
N TRP A 103 -4.43 -8.77 0.59
CA TRP A 103 -4.06 -7.40 0.21
C TRP A 103 -4.87 -6.29 0.92
N ARG A 104 -5.50 -6.61 2.06
CA ARG A 104 -5.99 -5.62 3.05
C ARG A 104 -4.80 -5.08 3.83
N VAL A 105 -4.00 -4.26 3.16
CA VAL A 105 -2.65 -3.93 3.63
C VAL A 105 -2.61 -3.15 4.95
N GLU A 106 -3.72 -2.56 5.36
CA GLU A 106 -3.89 -1.98 6.69
C GLU A 106 -3.81 -3.02 7.83
N ASN A 107 -3.88 -4.31 7.50
CA ASN A 107 -3.76 -5.44 8.41
C ASN A 107 -2.42 -6.18 8.27
N ASN A 108 -1.53 -5.76 7.37
CA ASN A 108 -0.21 -6.37 7.21
C ASN A 108 0.66 -6.04 8.44
N ASN A 109 1.05 -7.06 9.20
CA ASN A 109 1.87 -6.91 10.41
C ASN A 109 3.37 -7.09 10.18
N VAL A 110 3.80 -7.38 8.96
CA VAL A 110 5.22 -7.51 8.59
C VAL A 110 5.77 -6.17 8.12
N ARG A 111 5.01 -5.46 7.28
CA ARG A 111 5.40 -4.16 6.73
C ARG A 111 4.17 -3.31 6.46
N ASN A 112 4.30 -2.02 6.73
CA ASN A 112 3.25 -1.07 6.39
C ASN A 112 3.25 -0.80 4.87
N TRP A 113 2.05 -0.77 4.31
CA TRP A 113 1.81 -0.29 2.96
C TRP A 113 0.69 0.74 2.96
N TYR A 114 0.70 1.61 1.96
CA TYR A 114 -0.20 2.74 1.87
C TYR A 114 -0.80 2.84 0.48
N HIS A 115 -1.96 3.48 0.41
CA HIS A 115 -2.62 3.75 -0.85
C HIS A 115 -2.47 5.22 -1.23
N MET A 116 -2.60 5.54 -2.51
CA MET A 116 -2.75 6.93 -2.96
C MET A 116 -4.10 7.51 -2.46
N PRO A 117 -4.20 8.72 -1.91
CA PRO A 117 -5.51 9.29 -1.57
C PRO A 117 -6.27 9.73 -2.84
N TRP A 118 -7.51 10.19 -2.68
CA TRP A 118 -8.34 10.83 -3.73
C TRP A 118 -8.70 10.01 -4.98
N GLN A 119 -8.40 8.71 -5.04
CA GLN A 119 -8.90 7.87 -6.14
C GLN A 119 -10.36 7.42 -5.93
N ASP A 120 -11.08 7.94 -4.94
CA ASP A 120 -12.52 7.69 -4.77
C ASP A 120 -13.39 8.49 -5.76
N TYR A 121 -12.86 9.56 -6.36
CA TYR A 121 -13.64 10.49 -7.16
C TYR A 121 -13.87 10.06 -8.62
N GLY A 122 -15.01 10.49 -9.17
CA GLY A 122 -15.34 10.41 -10.60
C GLY A 122 -15.74 9.02 -11.09
N PRO A 123 -16.09 8.88 -12.39
CA PRO A 123 -16.61 7.63 -12.96
C PRO A 123 -15.68 6.42 -12.84
N ALA A 124 -14.37 6.66 -12.64
CA ALA A 124 -13.35 5.63 -12.48
C ALA A 124 -12.98 5.36 -11.00
N GLY A 125 -13.65 6.05 -10.07
CA GLY A 125 -13.32 6.01 -8.66
C GLY A 125 -13.42 4.62 -8.03
N ARG A 126 -12.73 4.47 -6.90
CA ARG A 126 -12.61 3.24 -6.13
C ARG A 126 -13.94 2.58 -5.83
N GLU A 127 -14.01 1.29 -6.12
CA GLU A 127 -15.08 0.43 -5.65
C GLU A 127 -14.89 0.02 -4.17
N GLY A 128 -16.00 -0.27 -3.50
CA GLY A 128 -16.03 -0.37 -2.05
C GLY A 128 -15.61 -1.72 -1.47
N ILE A 129 -15.40 -2.76 -2.28
CA ILE A 129 -15.04 -4.09 -1.80
C ILE A 129 -13.53 -4.17 -1.61
N HIS A 130 -12.70 -4.08 -2.64
CA HIS A 130 -11.23 -4.18 -2.61
C HIS A 130 -10.49 -2.86 -2.91
N GLY A 131 -11.20 -1.75 -3.16
CA GLY A 131 -10.59 -0.45 -3.42
C GLY A 131 -10.04 -0.32 -4.84
N LEU A 132 -10.55 -1.12 -5.78
CA LEU A 132 -10.09 -1.12 -7.15
C LEU A 132 -10.57 0.13 -7.94
N THR A 133 -9.71 0.72 -8.76
CA THR A 133 -10.03 1.79 -9.72
C THR A 133 -10.27 1.22 -11.11
N LYS A 134 -11.15 1.85 -11.89
CA LYS A 134 -11.42 1.47 -13.28
C LYS A 134 -10.30 1.99 -14.18
N GLU A 135 -9.60 1.10 -14.87
CA GLU A 135 -8.39 1.43 -15.62
C GLU A 135 -8.66 1.60 -17.12
N ALA A 136 -9.03 0.52 -17.81
CA ALA A 136 -9.07 0.47 -19.27
C ALA A 136 -10.11 -0.57 -19.77
N PRO A 137 -10.64 -0.42 -20.99
CA PRO A 137 -11.43 -1.49 -21.60
C PRO A 137 -10.54 -2.67 -21.99
N LEU A 138 -11.08 -3.89 -21.92
CA LEU A 138 -10.47 -5.09 -22.45
C LEU A 138 -10.99 -5.36 -23.86
N SER A 139 -10.13 -5.23 -24.86
CA SER A 139 -10.50 -5.52 -26.25
C SER A 139 -10.48 -7.03 -26.52
N ALA A 140 -11.19 -7.46 -27.57
CA ALA A 140 -11.09 -8.82 -28.07
C ALA A 140 -9.64 -9.13 -28.47
N TYR A 141 -9.21 -10.36 -28.18
CA TYR A 141 -7.89 -10.92 -28.44
C TYR A 141 -6.73 -10.20 -27.75
N GLN A 142 -7.01 -9.41 -26.71
CA GLN A 142 -6.01 -8.64 -25.98
C GLN A 142 -5.25 -9.51 -24.96
N LEU A 143 -5.91 -10.48 -24.33
CA LEU A 143 -5.28 -11.41 -23.38
C LEU A 143 -4.72 -12.64 -24.08
N SER A 144 -5.44 -13.19 -25.06
CA SER A 144 -5.02 -14.37 -25.80
C SER A 144 -5.65 -14.41 -27.19
N ALA A 145 -5.05 -15.16 -28.12
CA ALA A 145 -5.59 -15.35 -29.46
C ALA A 145 -6.95 -16.09 -29.47
N GLU A 146 -7.27 -16.76 -28.36
CA GLU A 146 -8.48 -17.55 -28.13
C GLU A 146 -9.60 -16.75 -27.44
N GLN A 147 -9.41 -15.44 -27.20
CA GLN A 147 -10.33 -14.56 -26.47
C GLN A 147 -11.15 -13.63 -27.38
N PRO A 148 -12.23 -14.09 -28.05
CA PRO A 148 -13.11 -13.22 -28.82
C PRO A 148 -13.94 -12.26 -27.96
N TYR A 149 -14.16 -12.54 -26.67
CA TYR A 149 -14.96 -11.69 -25.79
C TYR A 149 -14.24 -10.38 -25.46
N GLY A 150 -14.70 -9.24 -25.97
CA GLY A 150 -14.04 -7.93 -25.80
C GLY A 150 -14.85 -6.89 -25.04
N ASP A 151 -15.71 -7.31 -24.11
CA ASP A 151 -16.57 -6.41 -23.31
C ASP A 151 -16.31 -6.58 -21.81
N ALA A 152 -15.03 -6.50 -21.43
CA ALA A 152 -14.61 -6.45 -20.04
C ALA A 152 -13.85 -5.15 -19.75
N VAL A 153 -13.56 -4.93 -18.48
CA VAL A 153 -12.89 -3.75 -17.95
C VAL A 153 -11.79 -4.20 -17.02
N ALA A 154 -10.63 -3.58 -17.17
CA ALA A 154 -9.50 -3.77 -16.27
C ALA A 154 -9.66 -2.89 -15.02
N TYR A 155 -9.35 -3.48 -13.87
CA TYR A 155 -9.44 -2.86 -12.55
C TYR A 155 -8.14 -3.06 -11.78
N ALA A 156 -7.69 -2.05 -11.04
CA ALA A 156 -6.44 -2.17 -10.31
C ALA A 156 -6.44 -1.47 -8.96
N VAL A 157 -5.51 -1.88 -8.09
CA VAL A 157 -5.20 -1.19 -6.84
C VAL A 157 -3.69 -1.17 -6.66
N GLY A 158 -3.16 -0.02 -6.23
CA GLY A 158 -1.73 0.22 -6.05
C GLY A 158 -1.37 0.44 -4.60
N PHE A 159 -0.24 -0.13 -4.19
CA PHE A 159 0.28 -0.12 -2.83
C PHE A 159 1.71 0.44 -2.83
N TYR A 160 1.99 1.34 -1.89
CA TYR A 160 3.27 2.00 -1.72
C TYR A 160 3.88 1.57 -0.38
N ASN A 161 5.17 1.22 -0.37
CA ASN A 161 5.88 0.94 0.88
C ASN A 161 6.10 2.24 1.70
N ASP A 162 6.71 2.15 2.88
CA ASP A 162 6.98 3.32 3.75
C ASP A 162 7.72 4.46 3.06
N PHE A 163 8.64 4.14 2.14
CA PHE A 163 9.37 5.14 1.35
C PHE A 163 8.43 5.95 0.45
N GLY A 164 7.54 5.26 -0.28
CA GLY A 164 6.50 5.89 -1.10
C GLY A 164 5.45 6.60 -0.25
N GLY A 165 5.00 5.96 0.82
CA GLY A 165 4.03 6.47 1.76
C GLY A 165 4.46 7.79 2.39
N TYR A 166 5.74 7.93 2.75
CA TYR A 166 6.29 9.19 3.28
C TYR A 166 6.07 10.35 2.30
N THR A 167 6.48 10.19 1.04
CA THR A 167 6.33 11.24 0.02
C THR A 167 4.87 11.59 -0.22
N ILE A 168 3.99 10.59 -0.27
CA ILE A 168 2.53 10.82 -0.38
C ILE A 168 2.04 11.63 0.82
N GLY A 169 2.39 11.23 2.04
CA GLY A 169 2.03 11.95 3.26
C GLY A 169 2.54 13.38 3.31
N GLN A 170 3.69 13.67 2.70
CA GLN A 170 4.20 15.04 2.60
C GLN A 170 3.42 15.88 1.58
N VAL A 171 3.08 15.33 0.41
CA VAL A 171 2.23 16.03 -0.58
C VAL A 171 0.88 16.37 0.05
N TRP A 172 0.25 15.41 0.72
CA TRP A 172 -1.06 15.57 1.34
C TRP A 172 -0.97 15.90 2.83
N LYS A 173 0.08 16.59 3.28
CA LYS A 173 0.20 17.00 4.69
C LYS A 173 -0.95 17.92 5.13
N ASP A 174 -1.45 18.72 4.20
CA ASP A 174 -2.77 19.34 4.29
C ASP A 174 -3.71 18.64 3.30
N HIS A 175 -4.68 17.88 3.81
CA HIS A 175 -5.63 17.10 3.01
C HIS A 175 -6.45 17.95 2.02
N GLU A 176 -6.68 19.24 2.32
CA GLU A 176 -7.48 20.14 1.47
C GLU A 176 -6.60 21.00 0.55
N ASN A 177 -5.29 21.09 0.82
CA ASN A 177 -4.33 21.89 0.05
C ASN A 177 -3.06 21.08 -0.22
N PRO A 178 -3.09 20.07 -1.09
CA PRO A 178 -1.92 19.26 -1.38
C PRO A 178 -0.81 20.11 -2.02
N ASP A 179 0.45 19.83 -1.66
CA ASP A 179 1.64 20.48 -2.17
C ASP A 179 2.36 19.60 -3.22
N PRO A 180 2.11 19.81 -4.54
CA PRO A 180 2.80 19.06 -5.60
C PRO A 180 4.29 19.41 -5.70
N GLY A 181 4.75 20.48 -5.03
CA GLY A 181 6.15 20.89 -4.96
C GLY A 181 7.03 19.83 -4.31
N VAL A 182 6.49 19.06 -3.35
CA VAL A 182 7.19 17.95 -2.69
C VAL A 182 7.72 16.95 -3.73
N THR A 183 6.86 16.45 -4.61
CA THR A 183 7.26 15.48 -5.65
C THR A 183 8.03 16.12 -6.80
N SER A 184 7.79 17.40 -7.10
CA SER A 184 8.47 18.10 -8.20
C SER A 184 9.91 18.49 -7.88
N THR A 185 10.27 18.58 -6.60
CA THR A 185 11.62 18.99 -6.14
C THR A 185 12.43 17.83 -5.57
N ALA A 186 11.86 17.07 -4.63
CA ALA A 186 12.54 15.94 -3.98
C ALA A 186 12.21 14.60 -4.65
N GLY A 187 11.01 14.47 -5.21
CA GLY A 187 10.52 13.21 -5.77
C GLY A 187 10.30 12.13 -4.71
N PHE A 188 10.13 10.90 -5.18
CA PHE A 188 10.12 9.73 -4.32
C PHE A 188 11.56 9.32 -3.93
N PRO A 189 11.83 8.96 -2.67
CA PRO A 189 13.16 8.57 -2.22
C PRO A 189 13.59 7.21 -2.78
N ASN A 190 14.90 7.02 -2.93
CA ASN A 190 15.49 5.73 -3.28
C ASN A 190 15.02 4.65 -2.30
N GLY A 191 14.59 3.50 -2.80
CA GLY A 191 13.93 2.46 -1.99
C GLY A 191 12.41 2.50 -2.03
N THR A 192 11.79 3.48 -2.69
CA THR A 192 10.34 3.46 -2.96
C THR A 192 9.99 2.26 -3.83
N VAL A 193 8.99 1.50 -3.38
CA VAL A 193 8.41 0.36 -4.11
C VAL A 193 6.92 0.58 -4.24
N VAL A 194 6.42 0.42 -5.47
CA VAL A 194 5.00 0.35 -5.78
C VAL A 194 4.70 -1.04 -6.32
N CYS A 195 3.66 -1.68 -5.79
CA CYS A 195 3.11 -2.92 -6.31
C CYS A 195 1.65 -2.64 -6.70
N LYS A 196 1.23 -3.03 -7.89
CA LYS A 196 -0.12 -2.77 -8.41
C LYS A 196 -0.71 -4.05 -8.97
N THR A 197 -1.75 -4.57 -8.35
CA THR A 197 -2.48 -5.75 -8.84
C THR A 197 -3.53 -5.33 -9.86
N LEU A 198 -3.62 -6.05 -10.97
CA LEU A 198 -4.51 -5.77 -12.10
C LEU A 198 -5.41 -6.98 -12.37
N PHE A 199 -6.72 -6.71 -12.40
CA PHE A 199 -7.78 -7.67 -12.59
C PHE A 199 -8.62 -7.31 -13.83
N VAL A 200 -9.40 -8.27 -14.34
CA VAL A 200 -10.43 -8.04 -15.36
C VAL A 200 -11.78 -8.58 -14.90
N ASP A 201 -12.87 -7.89 -15.21
CA ASP A 201 -14.24 -8.33 -14.87
C ASP A 201 -14.90 -9.22 -15.94
N MET A 202 -14.08 -10.03 -16.61
CA MET A 202 -14.55 -11.01 -17.59
C MET A 202 -15.27 -12.15 -16.86
N PRO A 203 -16.45 -12.61 -17.33
CA PRO A 203 -17.16 -13.71 -16.67
C PRO A 203 -16.28 -14.96 -16.48
N PRO A 204 -16.24 -15.59 -15.28
CA PRO A 204 -15.33 -16.70 -14.99
C PRO A 204 -15.42 -17.88 -15.98
N ALA A 205 -16.63 -18.21 -16.45
CA ALA A 205 -16.82 -19.25 -17.45
C ALA A 205 -16.11 -18.92 -18.78
N LEU A 206 -16.10 -17.65 -19.19
CA LEU A 206 -15.39 -17.23 -20.38
C LEU A 206 -13.89 -17.17 -20.13
N VAL A 207 -13.43 -16.77 -18.94
CA VAL A 207 -12.00 -16.83 -18.58
C VAL A 207 -11.47 -18.24 -18.76
N ALA A 208 -12.16 -19.22 -18.18
CA ALA A 208 -11.78 -20.64 -18.26
C ALA A 208 -11.78 -21.19 -19.70
N GLU A 209 -12.68 -20.71 -20.55
CA GLU A 209 -12.80 -21.15 -21.95
C GLU A 209 -11.78 -20.45 -22.88
N GLN A 210 -11.54 -19.16 -22.66
CA GLN A 210 -10.96 -18.27 -23.68
C GLN A 210 -9.58 -17.73 -23.32
N VAL A 211 -9.11 -17.90 -22.08
CA VAL A 211 -7.82 -17.35 -21.63
C VAL A 211 -6.95 -18.48 -21.06
N PRO A 212 -6.24 -19.24 -21.90
CA PRO A 212 -5.63 -20.53 -21.51
C PRO A 212 -4.59 -20.46 -20.37
N PHE A 213 -3.99 -19.29 -20.12
CA PHE A 213 -3.01 -19.13 -19.05
C PHE A 213 -3.65 -18.86 -17.67
N LEU A 214 -4.94 -18.51 -17.61
CA LEU A 214 -5.69 -18.23 -16.37
C LEU A 214 -6.33 -19.51 -15.80
N VAL A 215 -5.52 -20.55 -15.61
CA VAL A 215 -5.93 -21.78 -14.92
C VAL A 215 -5.90 -21.56 -13.41
N ASN A 216 -6.93 -22.01 -12.69
CA ASN A 216 -7.04 -21.81 -11.23
C ASN A 216 -6.73 -20.35 -10.82
N PRO A 217 -7.44 -19.37 -11.38
CA PRO A 217 -7.12 -17.96 -11.15
C PRO A 217 -7.33 -17.54 -9.71
N ILE A 218 -6.72 -16.42 -9.33
CA ILE A 218 -7.17 -15.65 -8.16
C ILE A 218 -8.35 -14.80 -8.60
N GLU A 219 -9.45 -14.91 -7.88
CA GLU A 219 -10.67 -14.15 -8.12
C GLU A 219 -11.06 -13.38 -6.86
N TRP A 220 -11.56 -12.17 -7.07
CA TRP A 220 -12.14 -11.32 -6.04
C TRP A 220 -13.54 -10.88 -6.45
N GLN A 221 -14.39 -10.63 -5.46
CA GLN A 221 -15.62 -9.87 -5.69
C GLN A 221 -15.30 -8.38 -5.74
N ALA A 222 -15.83 -7.66 -6.72
CA ALA A 222 -15.65 -6.22 -6.84
C ALA A 222 -16.93 -5.54 -7.33
N TYR A 223 -17.17 -4.30 -6.90
CA TYR A 223 -18.31 -3.51 -7.34
C TYR A 223 -17.98 -2.73 -8.63
N THR A 224 -17.99 -3.43 -9.76
CA THR A 224 -17.51 -2.95 -11.07
C THR A 224 -18.62 -2.36 -11.93
N THR A 225 -18.26 -1.57 -12.94
CA THR A 225 -19.21 -1.04 -13.92
C THR A 225 -19.71 -2.12 -14.88
N ASN A 226 -20.94 -1.97 -15.37
CA ASN A 226 -21.53 -2.88 -16.37
C ASN A 226 -21.02 -2.56 -17.79
N GLY A 227 -19.69 -2.61 -17.98
CA GLY A 227 -18.99 -2.21 -19.19
C GLY A 227 -18.18 -0.91 -19.01
N PHE A 228 -17.23 -0.65 -19.92
CA PHE A 228 -16.25 0.44 -19.74
C PHE A 228 -16.88 1.84 -19.72
N SER A 229 -17.83 2.09 -20.62
CA SER A 229 -18.55 3.37 -20.76
C SER A 229 -19.69 3.55 -19.75
N SER A 230 -20.05 2.49 -19.01
CA SER A 230 -21.15 2.52 -18.05
C SER A 230 -20.76 3.23 -16.75
N THR A 231 -21.76 3.86 -16.14
CA THR A 231 -21.72 4.36 -14.75
C THR A 231 -22.47 3.44 -13.78
N ASP A 232 -23.32 2.55 -14.30
CA ASP A 232 -24.04 1.57 -13.48
C ASP A 232 -23.08 0.47 -13.04
N ARG A 233 -23.24 0.02 -11.80
CA ARG A 233 -22.35 -0.96 -11.17
C ARG A 233 -23.13 -2.14 -10.62
N SER A 234 -22.46 -3.29 -10.59
CA SER A 234 -22.92 -4.51 -9.93
C SER A 234 -21.74 -5.24 -9.32
N VAL A 235 -21.99 -6.06 -8.30
CA VAL A 235 -20.95 -6.94 -7.76
C VAL A 235 -20.69 -8.06 -8.76
N LYS A 236 -19.44 -8.20 -9.19
CA LYS A 236 -18.96 -9.24 -10.11
C LYS A 236 -17.69 -9.87 -9.58
N GLU A 237 -17.39 -11.07 -10.07
CA GLU A 237 -16.06 -11.63 -9.96
C GLU A 237 -15.09 -10.88 -10.89
N VAL A 238 -13.88 -10.65 -10.39
CA VAL A 238 -12.76 -10.11 -11.17
C VAL A 238 -11.57 -11.05 -11.03
N THR A 239 -10.91 -11.34 -12.16
CA THR A 239 -9.81 -12.29 -12.22
C THR A 239 -8.46 -11.58 -12.30
N LEU A 240 -7.51 -11.95 -11.44
CA LEU A 240 -6.15 -11.43 -11.47
C LEU A 240 -5.45 -11.85 -12.76
N ILE A 241 -4.92 -10.88 -13.50
CA ILE A 241 -4.15 -11.14 -14.73
C ILE A 241 -2.68 -10.78 -14.60
N GLN A 242 -2.38 -9.81 -13.72
CA GLN A 242 -1.08 -9.16 -13.73
C GLN A 242 -0.79 -8.47 -12.39
N MET A 243 0.49 -8.31 -12.08
CA MET A 243 0.97 -7.34 -11.10
C MET A 243 2.07 -6.48 -11.71
N ASP A 244 1.92 -5.16 -11.65
CA ASP A 244 2.94 -4.20 -12.05
C ASP A 244 3.77 -3.74 -10.84
N ILE A 245 5.04 -3.46 -11.08
CA ILE A 245 5.98 -2.96 -10.08
C ILE A 245 6.70 -1.71 -10.58
N MET A 246 6.95 -0.78 -9.66
CA MET A 246 7.75 0.41 -9.88
C MET A 246 8.72 0.59 -8.71
N ILE A 247 10.01 0.65 -8.98
CA ILE A 247 11.05 0.79 -7.96
C ILE A 247 11.86 2.06 -8.22
N ARG A 248 11.93 2.95 -7.23
CA ARG A 248 12.86 4.07 -7.25
C ARG A 248 14.24 3.54 -6.88
N ASP A 249 15.07 3.34 -7.89
CA ASP A 249 16.45 2.89 -7.74
C ASP A 249 17.39 3.86 -8.48
N VAL A 250 18.26 4.54 -7.73
CA VAL A 250 19.24 5.50 -8.28
C VAL A 250 20.32 4.84 -9.15
N ARG A 251 20.46 3.51 -9.11
CA ARG A 251 21.33 2.76 -10.04
C ARG A 251 20.76 2.74 -11.45
N SER A 252 19.44 2.93 -11.61
CA SER A 252 18.80 3.12 -12.93
C SER A 252 19.14 4.49 -13.51
N PRO A 253 19.54 4.58 -14.80
CA PRO A 253 19.82 5.86 -15.45
C PRO A 253 18.61 6.79 -15.51
N TYR A 254 17.39 6.24 -15.39
CA TYR A 254 16.13 6.99 -15.35
C TYR A 254 15.59 7.18 -13.93
N GLY A 255 16.31 6.67 -12.92
CA GLY A 255 15.90 6.69 -11.51
C GLY A 255 14.78 5.71 -11.14
N TRP A 256 14.15 5.08 -12.11
CA TRP A 256 13.08 4.11 -11.90
C TRP A 256 13.35 2.82 -12.68
N ILE A 257 12.89 1.72 -12.10
CA ILE A 257 12.81 0.40 -12.74
C ILE A 257 11.33 0.01 -12.74
N PHE A 258 10.86 -0.43 -13.90
CA PHE A 258 9.50 -0.89 -14.11
C PHE A 258 9.52 -2.35 -14.50
N GLY A 259 8.52 -3.10 -14.06
CA GLY A 259 8.37 -4.50 -14.40
C GLY A 259 6.92 -4.94 -14.26
N THR A 260 6.62 -6.05 -14.90
CA THR A 260 5.29 -6.65 -14.93
C THR A 260 5.43 -8.14 -14.68
N PHE A 261 4.56 -8.69 -13.84
CA PHE A 261 4.38 -10.12 -13.67
C PHE A 261 3.05 -10.51 -14.29
N GLN A 262 3.05 -11.52 -15.15
CA GLN A 262 1.83 -12.10 -15.69
C GLN A 262 1.43 -13.31 -14.86
N TYR A 263 0.14 -13.51 -14.67
CA TYR A 263 -0.36 -14.72 -14.02
C TYR A 263 -0.13 -15.92 -14.93
N ASN A 264 0.41 -17.01 -14.40
CA ASN A 264 0.54 -18.29 -15.12
C ASN A 264 -0.01 -19.43 -14.26
N GLY A 265 -1.28 -19.74 -14.46
CA GLY A 265 -2.00 -20.76 -13.72
C GLY A 265 -1.43 -22.18 -13.86
N ALA A 266 -0.72 -22.46 -14.96
CA ALA A 266 -0.14 -23.78 -15.21
C ALA A 266 0.98 -24.14 -14.22
N LEU A 267 1.54 -23.14 -13.51
CA LEU A 267 2.53 -23.37 -12.45
C LEU A 267 1.91 -24.05 -11.22
N ASN A 268 0.61 -23.85 -10.98
CA ASN A 268 -0.18 -24.53 -9.96
C ASN A 268 0.49 -24.54 -8.56
N ASN A 269 1.09 -23.41 -8.17
CA ASN A 269 1.66 -23.26 -6.84
C ASN A 269 0.56 -23.34 -5.77
N ALA A 270 0.89 -23.87 -4.59
CA ALA A 270 -0.06 -24.00 -3.49
C ALA A 270 -0.63 -22.66 -3.03
N ASN A 271 0.21 -21.62 -2.98
CA ASN A 271 -0.25 -20.24 -2.88
C ASN A 271 -0.33 -19.67 -4.31
N PRO A 272 -1.53 -19.38 -4.84
CA PRO A 272 -1.70 -18.98 -6.23
C PRO A 272 -1.04 -17.63 -6.56
N TRP A 273 -0.73 -16.77 -5.57
CA TRP A 273 -0.02 -15.51 -5.82
C TRP A 273 1.36 -15.76 -6.43
N TYR A 274 1.99 -16.90 -6.11
CA TYR A 274 3.29 -17.30 -6.65
C TYR A 274 3.24 -17.76 -8.12
N ASN A 275 2.05 -17.82 -8.73
CA ASN A 275 1.87 -17.99 -10.17
C ASN A 275 2.12 -16.70 -10.96
N LEU A 276 2.27 -15.55 -10.29
CA LEU A 276 2.77 -14.32 -10.92
C LEU A 276 4.27 -14.46 -11.19
N VAL A 277 4.64 -14.41 -12.48
CA VAL A 277 6.02 -14.56 -12.97
C VAL A 277 6.38 -13.47 -13.98
N PRO A 278 7.67 -13.05 -14.03
CA PRO A 278 8.17 -12.10 -15.03
C PRO A 278 8.06 -12.63 -16.46
#